data_AF-A0A6C8LWX9-F1
#
_entry.id   AF-A0A6C8LWX9-F1
#
_cell.length_a   1.000
_cell.length_b   1.000
_cell.length_c   1.000
_cell.angle_alpha   90.00
_cell.angle_beta   90.00
_cell.angle_gamma   90.00
#
_symmetry.space_group_name_H-M   'P 1'
#
loop_
_entity.id
_entity.type
_entity.pdbx_description
1 polymer ?
#
loop_
_entity_poly.entity_id
_entity_poly.type
_entity_poly.pdbx_seq_one_letter_code
_entity_poly.pdbx_strand_id
1 'polypeptide(L)'
;MEIDHIKILSKSALVILTEYIDLISSDLYHLIDYTYTDKYKTYCDLSQVISDFTKNNIDKIKEISLPINNDFSVHYYDLCMISSKLSDFKMNCETLIKDNDIFYSEILRIFGFNSNVPMEIVICSLYKNYSFMHFVLKDDDMRNELTKFYSSIDANYNAFMVEYFSYKKIQSCDDISNYASLAVDQLIEYEQVDAENLLHNKKVVYIDQNIISAYCSEKNKKLRSLLNSLKESGEYVFVFSPYLVEDGIKMDYVYFNLYLAQVLKLTNGVFISKVNNEIRYVKEEFYTLVNRVIEWLPATSVAENIKYYKAKLNYFAYPFVRKDSRIVSKINDDISDFFMAIDSTKNIMINDINASFFDFLQSVLLNITNQFDLEDMKAGRISVDKDFDYVEIIERVSEFLDIINYKTERVRDKKKILSSYQDVQHLAHAWKADYFLTNDDRLIERGGYIYSLLGVKTKFIKEKELADLK
;
A
#
# COMPACT_ATOMS: atom_id res chain seq x y z
N MET A 1 -39.90 -2.01 10.44
CA MET A 1 -38.70 -2.09 9.59
C MET A 1 -38.30 -3.55 9.51
N GLU A 2 -37.95 -4.06 8.34
CA GLU A 2 -37.54 -5.45 8.14
C GLU A 2 -36.02 -5.57 8.16
N ILE A 3 -35.51 -6.80 8.33
CA ILE A 3 -34.06 -7.07 8.37
C ILE A 3 -33.36 -6.55 7.10
N ASP A 4 -33.99 -6.70 5.93
CA ASP A 4 -33.39 -6.25 4.66
C ASP A 4 -33.26 -4.72 4.56
N HIS A 5 -34.16 -3.96 5.18
CA HIS A 5 -33.99 -2.51 5.29
C HIS A 5 -32.75 -2.17 6.13
N ILE A 6 -32.52 -2.88 7.23
CA ILE A 6 -31.31 -2.68 8.04
C ILE A 6 -30.03 -3.00 7.28
N LYS A 7 -30.04 -4.02 6.41
CA LYS A 7 -28.88 -4.34 5.56
C LYS A 7 -28.51 -3.15 4.66
N ILE A 8 -29.50 -2.53 4.01
CA ILE A 8 -29.31 -1.38 3.12
C ILE A 8 -28.81 -0.16 3.90
N LEU A 9 -29.42 0.14 5.05
CA LEU A 9 -29.01 1.26 5.89
C LEU A 9 -27.59 1.05 6.44
N SER A 10 -27.25 -0.17 6.87
CA SER A 10 -25.92 -0.50 7.39
C SER A 10 -24.84 -0.34 6.32
N LYS A 11 -25.09 -0.78 5.09
CA LYS A 11 -24.17 -0.57 3.96
C LYS A 11 -23.93 0.92 3.72
N SER A 12 -24.99 1.74 3.76
CA SER A 12 -24.88 3.19 3.55
C SER A 12 -24.11 3.88 4.68
N ALA A 13 -24.43 3.54 5.93
CA ALA A 13 -23.75 4.07 7.11
C ALA A 13 -22.26 3.67 7.15
N LEU A 14 -21.94 2.42 6.81
CA LEU A 14 -20.57 1.91 6.76
C LEU A 14 -19.69 2.68 5.78
N VAL A 15 -20.21 3.03 4.60
CA VAL A 15 -19.48 3.84 3.61
C VAL A 15 -19.12 5.20 4.21
N ILE A 16 -20.07 5.88 4.84
CA ILE A 16 -19.84 7.20 5.44
C ILE A 16 -18.85 7.11 6.62
N LEU A 17 -18.98 6.08 7.47
CA LEU A 17 -18.08 5.85 8.60
C LEU A 17 -16.64 5.55 8.14
N THR A 18 -16.49 4.76 7.08
CA THR A 18 -15.19 4.45 6.48
C THR A 18 -14.55 5.71 5.90
N GLU A 19 -15.31 6.53 5.15
CA GLU A 19 -14.83 7.82 4.63
C GLU A 19 -14.36 8.73 5.77
N TYR A 20 -15.12 8.77 6.87
CA TYR A 20 -14.75 9.54 8.05
C TYR A 20 -13.44 9.08 8.68
N ILE A 21 -13.29 7.77 8.92
CA ILE A 21 -12.07 7.22 9.54
C ILE A 21 -10.85 7.39 8.62
N ASP A 22 -11.03 7.23 7.31
CA ASP A 22 -9.97 7.50 6.34
C ASP A 22 -9.48 8.95 6.43
N LEU A 23 -10.38 9.93 6.63
CA LEU A 23 -10.00 11.33 6.88
C LEU A 23 -9.27 11.49 8.21
N ILE A 24 -9.80 10.92 9.30
CA ILE A 24 -9.14 10.94 10.62
C ILE A 24 -7.71 10.37 10.48
N SER A 25 -7.52 9.31 9.68
CA SER A 25 -6.21 8.69 9.46
C SER A 25 -5.17 9.59 8.78
N SER A 26 -5.60 10.70 8.18
CA SER A 26 -4.68 11.70 7.61
C SER A 26 -4.34 12.81 8.58
N ASP A 27 -5.28 13.19 9.45
CA ASP A 27 -5.13 14.20 10.49
C ASP A 27 -6.22 13.95 11.53
N LEU A 28 -5.83 13.74 12.80
CA LEU A 28 -6.75 13.54 13.91
C LEU A 28 -7.75 14.70 14.04
N TYR A 29 -7.37 15.91 13.61
CA TYR A 29 -8.26 17.08 13.64
C TYR A 29 -9.51 16.92 12.77
N HIS A 30 -9.48 16.04 11.76
CA HIS A 30 -10.68 15.72 10.97
C HIS A 30 -11.78 15.05 11.78
N LEU A 31 -11.49 14.55 12.99
CA LEU A 31 -12.50 14.16 13.97
C LEU A 31 -13.47 15.30 14.31
N ILE A 32 -13.04 16.56 14.19
CA ILE A 32 -13.91 17.73 14.38
C ILE A 32 -14.51 18.14 13.06
N ASP A 33 -13.68 18.42 12.05
CA ASP A 33 -14.12 19.04 10.79
C ASP A 33 -15.25 18.25 10.12
N TYR A 34 -15.14 16.92 10.13
CA TYR A 34 -16.12 16.08 9.45
C TYR A 34 -17.46 16.03 10.21
N THR A 35 -17.46 16.22 11.54
CA THR A 35 -18.69 16.12 12.36
C THR A 35 -19.72 17.19 12.05
N TYR A 36 -19.28 18.31 11.47
CA TYR A 36 -20.15 19.40 11.04
C TYR A 36 -20.66 19.25 9.60
N THR A 37 -20.35 18.16 8.92
CA THR A 37 -20.82 17.91 7.55
C THR A 37 -22.22 17.27 7.55
N ASP A 38 -23.00 17.56 6.51
CA ASP A 38 -24.30 16.89 6.29
C ASP A 38 -24.15 15.37 6.15
N LYS A 39 -23.00 14.91 5.63
CA LYS A 39 -22.67 13.48 5.55
C LYS A 39 -22.59 12.84 6.93
N TYR A 40 -21.86 13.44 7.87
CA TYR A 40 -21.74 12.89 9.22
C TYR A 40 -23.07 12.95 9.96
N LYS A 41 -23.84 14.03 9.80
CA LYS A 41 -25.21 14.09 10.34
C LYS A 41 -26.08 12.94 9.80
N THR A 42 -26.01 12.69 8.50
CA THR A 42 -26.69 11.55 7.87
C THR A 42 -26.24 10.22 8.47
N TYR A 43 -24.94 10.05 8.74
CA TYR A 43 -24.44 8.86 9.44
C TYR A 43 -25.02 8.73 10.85
N CYS A 44 -25.08 9.81 11.64
CA CYS A 44 -25.67 9.79 12.97
C CYS A 44 -27.15 9.40 12.92
N ASP A 45 -27.92 9.99 12.01
CA ASP A 45 -29.35 9.67 11.83
C ASP A 45 -29.54 8.19 11.45
N LEU A 46 -28.75 7.69 10.50
CA LEU A 46 -28.78 6.27 10.09
C LEU A 46 -28.37 5.35 11.24
N SER A 47 -27.30 5.68 11.95
CA SER A 47 -26.78 4.89 13.07
C SER A 47 -27.80 4.83 14.21
N GLN A 48 -28.53 5.91 14.47
CA GLN A 48 -29.60 5.93 15.46
C GLN A 48 -30.74 5.01 15.06
N VAL A 49 -31.20 5.07 13.80
CA VAL A 49 -32.24 4.17 13.27
C VAL A 49 -31.84 2.71 13.37
N ILE A 50 -30.58 2.39 13.04
CA ILE A 50 -30.02 1.04 13.17
C ILE A 50 -29.98 0.60 14.64
N SER A 51 -29.49 1.47 15.54
CA SER A 51 -29.40 1.17 16.97
C SER A 51 -30.77 0.90 17.61
N ASP A 52 -31.76 1.75 17.31
CA ASP A 52 -33.12 1.58 17.82
C ASP A 52 -33.75 0.28 17.33
N PHE A 53 -33.52 -0.08 16.07
CA PHE A 53 -33.95 -1.38 15.56
C PHE A 53 -33.27 -2.54 16.28
N THR A 54 -31.95 -2.46 16.45
CA THR A 54 -31.16 -3.52 17.10
C THR A 54 -31.61 -3.76 18.52
N LYS A 55 -31.82 -2.69 19.28
CA LYS A 55 -32.34 -2.75 20.65
C LYS A 55 -33.71 -3.45 20.71
N ASN A 56 -34.59 -3.14 19.78
CA ASN A 56 -35.96 -3.69 19.74
C ASN A 56 -36.04 -5.11 19.17
N ASN A 57 -34.95 -5.64 18.60
CA ASN A 57 -34.92 -6.95 17.95
C ASN A 57 -33.72 -7.80 18.42
N ILE A 58 -33.24 -7.58 19.65
CA ILE A 58 -31.98 -8.18 20.14
C ILE A 58 -31.98 -9.71 20.11
N ASP A 59 -33.12 -10.36 20.38
CA ASP A 59 -33.24 -11.81 20.37
C ASP A 59 -33.15 -12.37 18.95
N LYS A 60 -33.79 -11.69 17.98
CA LYS A 60 -33.65 -12.03 16.56
C LYS A 60 -32.21 -11.85 16.09
N ILE A 61 -31.54 -10.77 16.51
CA ILE A 61 -30.13 -10.52 16.13
C ILE A 61 -29.20 -11.56 16.75
N LYS A 62 -29.46 -12.01 17.99
CA LYS A 62 -28.67 -13.05 18.66
C LYS A 62 -28.78 -14.41 17.97
N GLU A 63 -29.99 -14.83 17.58
CA GLU A 63 -30.23 -16.06 16.80
C GLU A 63 -29.53 -16.04 15.44
N ILE A 64 -29.30 -14.84 14.92
CA ILE A 64 -28.71 -14.57 13.61
C ILE A 64 -27.17 -14.40 13.69
N SER A 65 -26.64 -13.91 14.82
CA SER A 65 -25.20 -13.67 15.06
C SER A 65 -24.36 -14.93 15.28
N LEU A 66 -24.95 -16.12 15.11
CA LEU A 66 -24.21 -17.38 15.12
C LEU A 66 -23.34 -17.48 13.85
N PRO A 67 -22.09 -17.98 13.93
CA PRO A 67 -21.14 -18.03 12.80
C PRO A 67 -21.61 -18.80 11.55
N ILE A 68 -22.79 -19.42 11.61
CA ILE A 68 -23.31 -20.40 10.64
C ILE A 68 -24.52 -19.84 9.86
N ASN A 69 -25.09 -18.68 10.25
CA ASN A 69 -26.33 -18.22 9.65
C ASN A 69 -26.09 -17.16 8.55
N ASN A 70 -26.18 -17.58 7.28
CA ASN A 70 -25.95 -16.78 6.07
C ASN A 70 -26.96 -15.64 5.85
N ASP A 71 -27.95 -15.46 6.74
CA ASP A 71 -29.09 -14.56 6.52
C ASP A 71 -28.86 -13.10 6.95
N PHE A 72 -27.72 -12.77 7.60
CA PHE A 72 -27.36 -11.42 8.03
C PHE A 72 -26.16 -10.83 7.29
N SER A 73 -26.19 -9.52 7.07
CA SER A 73 -25.24 -8.86 6.18
C SER A 73 -23.91 -8.58 6.87
N VAL A 74 -22.82 -9.00 6.22
CA VAL A 74 -21.42 -8.61 6.50
C VAL A 74 -21.31 -7.12 6.83
N HIS A 75 -22.00 -6.24 6.09
CA HIS A 75 -21.97 -4.79 6.32
C HIS A 75 -22.46 -4.34 7.71
N TYR A 76 -23.44 -5.03 8.31
CA TYR A 76 -23.90 -4.68 9.67
C TYR A 76 -22.83 -5.05 10.70
N TYR A 77 -22.26 -6.25 10.59
CA TYR A 77 -21.20 -6.70 11.47
C TYR A 77 -19.99 -5.76 11.39
N ASP A 78 -19.57 -5.42 10.17
CA ASP A 78 -18.50 -4.47 9.88
C ASP A 78 -18.76 -3.10 10.51
N LEU A 79 -19.98 -2.57 10.33
CA LEU A 79 -20.40 -1.30 10.91
C LEU A 79 -20.30 -1.31 12.44
N CYS A 80 -20.83 -2.35 13.09
CA CYS A 80 -20.77 -2.49 14.54
C CYS A 80 -19.32 -2.58 15.03
N MET A 81 -18.49 -3.40 14.39
CA MET A 81 -17.08 -3.58 14.74
C MET A 81 -16.29 -2.26 14.64
N ILE A 82 -16.43 -1.53 13.53
CA ILE A 82 -15.72 -0.28 13.31
C ILE A 82 -16.23 0.83 14.24
N SER A 83 -17.56 0.91 14.42
CA SER A 83 -18.18 1.91 15.30
C SER A 83 -17.77 1.69 16.77
N SER A 84 -17.69 0.44 17.22
CA SER A 84 -17.20 0.10 18.56
C SER A 84 -15.78 0.59 18.77
N LYS A 85 -14.86 0.26 17.85
CA LYS A 85 -13.45 0.69 17.93
C LYS A 85 -13.29 2.22 17.98
N LEU A 86 -14.08 2.95 17.19
CA LEU A 86 -14.07 4.41 17.22
C LEU A 86 -14.59 4.95 18.56
N SER A 87 -15.61 4.32 19.13
CA SER A 87 -16.15 4.68 20.44
C SER A 87 -15.16 4.40 21.57
N ASP A 88 -14.47 3.25 21.53
CA ASP A 88 -13.44 2.87 22.49
C ASP A 88 -12.26 3.86 22.46
N PHE A 89 -11.80 4.23 21.26
CA PHE A 89 -10.79 5.28 21.08
C PHE A 89 -11.21 6.60 21.75
N LYS A 90 -12.43 7.08 21.47
CA LYS A 90 -12.95 8.31 22.06
C LYS A 90 -13.01 8.20 23.58
N MET A 91 -13.61 7.14 24.11
CA MET A 91 -13.77 6.91 25.54
C MET A 91 -12.43 6.85 26.27
N ASN A 92 -11.42 6.20 25.69
CA ASN A 92 -10.07 6.14 26.26
C ASN A 92 -9.44 7.53 26.34
N CYS A 93 -9.60 8.37 25.30
CA CYS A 93 -9.11 9.74 25.32
C CYS A 93 -9.87 10.62 26.32
N GLU A 94 -11.19 10.46 26.45
CA GLU A 94 -11.97 11.20 27.44
C GLU A 94 -11.56 10.84 28.88
N THR A 95 -11.38 9.55 29.15
CA THR A 95 -11.00 9.05 30.48
C THR A 95 -9.64 9.59 30.87
N LEU A 96 -8.68 9.54 29.95
CA LEU A 96 -7.34 10.10 30.15
C LEU A 96 -7.42 11.56 30.62
N ILE A 97 -8.24 12.40 29.98
CA ILE A 97 -8.36 13.83 30.29
C ILE A 97 -9.07 14.06 31.63
N LYS A 98 -10.14 13.32 31.88
CA LYS A 98 -10.92 13.43 33.13
C LYS A 98 -10.13 12.96 34.36
N ASP A 99 -9.21 12.03 34.19
CA ASP A 99 -8.37 11.54 35.29
C ASP A 99 -7.31 12.57 35.75
N ASN A 100 -7.17 13.70 35.05
CA ASN A 100 -6.28 14.80 35.45
C ASN A 100 -6.98 16.17 35.42
N ASP A 101 -7.87 16.39 36.39
CA ASP A 101 -8.70 17.60 36.53
C ASP A 101 -7.91 18.91 36.53
N ILE A 102 -6.73 18.94 37.17
CA ILE A 102 -5.89 20.14 37.26
C ILE A 102 -5.37 20.51 35.87
N PHE A 103 -4.81 19.54 35.16
CA PHE A 103 -4.29 19.74 33.82
C PHE A 103 -5.42 20.09 32.85
N TYR A 104 -6.56 19.40 32.93
CA TYR A 104 -7.73 19.69 32.11
C TYR A 104 -8.23 21.13 32.29
N SER A 105 -8.35 21.60 33.54
CA SER A 105 -8.77 22.97 33.84
C SER A 105 -7.83 24.02 33.23
N GLU A 106 -6.53 23.75 33.27
CA GLU A 106 -5.52 24.64 32.68
C GLU A 106 -5.60 24.67 31.14
N ILE A 107 -5.87 23.52 30.51
CA ILE A 107 -6.09 23.44 29.06
C ILE A 107 -7.29 24.29 28.64
N LEU A 108 -8.42 24.13 29.33
CA LEU A 108 -9.62 24.93 29.05
C LEU A 108 -9.31 26.42 29.16
N ARG A 109 -8.56 26.81 30.19
CA ARG A 109 -8.14 28.21 30.41
C ARG A 109 -7.25 28.74 29.29
N ILE A 110 -6.25 27.97 28.84
CA ILE A 110 -5.30 28.39 27.81
C ILE A 110 -6.00 28.56 26.45
N PHE A 111 -6.88 27.62 26.08
CA PHE A 111 -7.63 27.70 24.82
C PHE A 111 -8.88 28.59 24.89
N GLY A 112 -9.26 29.07 26.08
CA GLY A 112 -10.46 29.88 26.27
C GLY A 112 -11.76 29.09 26.09
N PHE A 113 -11.73 27.79 26.35
CA PHE A 113 -12.90 26.92 26.31
C PHE A 113 -13.74 27.05 27.59
N ASN A 114 -15.05 26.87 27.45
CA ASN A 114 -15.94 26.73 28.60
C ASN A 114 -16.00 25.26 29.08
N SER A 115 -16.56 25.01 30.26
CA SER A 115 -16.68 23.67 30.85
C SER A 115 -17.52 22.68 30.05
N ASN A 116 -18.32 23.16 29.10
CA ASN A 116 -19.24 22.36 28.27
C ASN A 116 -18.68 22.10 26.87
N VAL A 117 -17.41 22.42 26.61
CA VAL A 117 -16.77 22.15 25.32
C VAL A 117 -16.80 20.62 25.07
N PRO A 118 -17.18 20.17 23.85
CA PRO A 118 -17.08 18.76 23.49
C PRO A 118 -15.66 18.23 23.68
N MET A 119 -15.52 17.03 24.23
CA MET A 119 -14.20 16.48 24.57
C MET A 119 -13.34 16.24 23.33
N GLU A 120 -13.95 15.89 22.19
CA GLU A 120 -13.24 15.77 20.92
C GLU A 120 -12.54 17.08 20.52
N ILE A 121 -13.16 18.24 20.83
CA ILE A 121 -12.54 19.54 20.56
C ILE A 121 -11.29 19.72 21.40
N VAL A 122 -11.33 19.33 22.67
CA VAL A 122 -10.18 19.41 23.58
C VAL A 122 -9.06 18.50 23.10
N ILE A 123 -9.37 17.23 22.81
CA ILE A 123 -8.40 16.21 22.34
C ILE A 123 -7.68 16.69 21.07
N CYS A 124 -8.42 17.06 20.02
CA CYS A 124 -7.77 17.45 18.76
C CYS A 124 -7.06 18.80 18.87
N SER A 125 -7.56 19.74 19.70
CA SER A 125 -6.88 21.02 19.94
C SER A 125 -5.53 20.81 20.62
N LEU A 126 -5.48 19.92 21.62
CA LEU A 126 -4.23 19.52 22.27
C LEU A 126 -3.27 18.86 21.30
N TYR A 127 -3.73 17.86 20.56
CA TYR A 127 -2.90 17.10 19.63
C TYR A 127 -2.30 18.00 18.54
N LYS A 128 -3.12 18.85 17.92
CA LYS A 128 -2.70 19.78 16.85
C LYS A 128 -1.78 20.89 17.35
N ASN A 129 -1.94 21.34 18.59
CA ASN A 129 -1.23 22.50 19.13
C ASN A 129 -0.23 22.14 20.23
N TYR A 130 0.29 20.90 20.25
CA TYR A 130 1.25 20.43 21.24
C TYR A 130 2.43 21.40 21.44
N SER A 131 3.09 21.82 20.36
CA SER A 131 4.25 22.72 20.42
C SER A 131 3.91 24.09 21.01
N PHE A 132 2.72 24.61 20.72
CA PHE A 132 2.23 25.87 21.29
C PHE A 132 1.97 25.71 22.79
N MET A 133 1.28 24.65 23.19
CA MET A 133 1.01 24.35 24.61
C MET A 133 2.30 24.19 25.41
N HIS A 134 3.26 23.44 24.87
CA HIS A 134 4.56 23.23 25.50
C HIS A 134 5.32 24.56 25.70
N PHE A 135 5.19 25.50 24.77
CA PHE A 135 5.80 26.83 24.88
C PHE A 135 5.10 27.72 25.93
N VAL A 136 3.76 27.71 25.97
CA VAL A 136 2.95 28.56 26.86
C VAL A 136 2.99 28.09 28.31
N LEU A 137 3.01 26.78 28.54
CA LEU A 137 3.20 26.22 29.87
C LEU A 137 4.60 26.60 30.38
N LYS A 138 4.67 27.23 31.54
CA LYS A 138 5.94 27.66 32.17
C LYS A 138 6.40 26.72 33.29
N ASP A 139 5.52 25.87 33.76
CA ASP A 139 5.75 24.89 34.80
C ASP A 139 6.24 23.57 34.16
N ASP A 140 7.39 23.08 34.62
CA ASP A 140 8.00 21.85 34.12
C ASP A 140 7.15 20.62 34.45
N ASP A 141 6.43 20.60 35.58
CA ASP A 141 5.52 19.50 35.91
C ASP A 141 4.34 19.46 34.94
N MET A 142 3.78 20.63 34.60
CA MET A 142 2.69 20.73 33.62
C MET A 142 3.16 20.38 32.19
N ARG A 143 4.40 20.71 31.83
CA ARG A 143 4.99 20.28 30.56
C ARG A 143 5.19 18.76 30.51
N ASN A 144 5.67 18.17 31.60
CA ASN A 144 5.82 16.72 31.71
C ASN A 144 4.46 16.01 31.60
N GLU A 145 3.43 16.54 32.27
CA GLU A 145 2.07 16.05 32.12
C GLU A 145 1.57 16.20 30.67
N LEU A 146 1.75 17.37 30.03
CA LEU A 146 1.41 17.55 28.61
C LEU A 146 2.09 16.51 27.71
N THR A 147 3.37 16.21 27.92
CA THR A 147 4.09 15.19 27.14
C THR A 147 3.54 13.78 27.36
N LYS A 148 3.20 13.41 28.60
CA LYS A 148 2.55 12.13 28.91
C LYS A 148 1.19 12.06 28.22
N PHE A 149 0.38 13.11 28.35
CA PHE A 149 -0.94 13.22 27.73
C PHE A 149 -0.89 13.08 26.22
N TYR A 150 -0.02 13.85 25.56
CA TYR A 150 0.16 13.78 24.12
C TYR A 150 0.58 12.38 23.68
N SER A 151 1.56 11.78 24.38
CA SER A 151 2.02 10.42 24.08
C SER A 151 0.89 9.39 24.24
N SER A 152 0.04 9.53 25.25
CA SER A 152 -1.11 8.63 25.45
C SER A 152 -2.19 8.81 24.39
N ILE A 153 -2.51 10.04 23.98
CA ILE A 153 -3.44 10.30 22.88
C ILE A 153 -2.88 9.72 21.57
N ASP A 154 -1.59 9.95 21.29
CA ASP A 154 -0.93 9.41 20.08
C ASP A 154 -0.92 7.88 20.08
N ALA A 155 -0.61 7.25 21.22
CA ALA A 155 -0.65 5.80 21.36
C ALA A 155 -2.05 5.22 21.14
N ASN A 156 -3.08 5.82 21.75
CA ASN A 156 -4.48 5.41 21.55
C ASN A 156 -4.93 5.60 20.09
N TYR A 157 -4.53 6.70 19.48
CA TYR A 157 -4.83 7.01 18.08
C TYR A 157 -4.15 6.01 17.13
N ASN A 158 -2.86 5.75 17.33
CA ASN A 158 -2.10 4.76 16.56
C ASN A 158 -2.72 3.36 16.74
N ALA A 159 -3.08 2.95 17.95
CA ALA A 159 -3.71 1.65 18.23
C ALA A 159 -5.05 1.50 17.50
N PHE A 160 -5.92 2.51 17.58
CA PHE A 160 -7.19 2.53 16.84
C PHE A 160 -6.96 2.38 15.33
N MET A 161 -6.00 3.12 14.77
CA MET A 161 -5.69 3.06 13.34
C MET A 161 -5.10 1.70 12.94
N VAL A 162 -4.23 1.10 13.76
CA VAL A 162 -3.71 -0.25 13.53
C VAL A 162 -4.84 -1.27 13.49
N GLU A 163 -5.76 -1.21 14.45
CA GLU A 163 -6.91 -2.12 14.49
C GLU A 163 -7.85 -1.95 13.30
N TYR A 164 -8.10 -0.70 12.88
CA TYR A 164 -8.94 -0.38 11.74
C TYR A 164 -8.31 -0.88 10.42
N PHE A 165 -7.06 -0.53 10.15
CA PHE A 165 -6.40 -0.95 8.91
C PHE A 165 -6.08 -2.45 8.88
N SER A 166 -5.90 -3.09 10.04
CA SER A 166 -5.76 -4.56 10.12
C SER A 166 -7.04 -5.22 9.68
N TYR A 167 -8.17 -4.73 10.17
CA TYR A 167 -9.49 -5.19 9.77
C TYR A 167 -9.73 -4.97 8.25
N LYS A 168 -9.43 -3.76 7.72
CA LYS A 168 -9.54 -3.48 6.27
C LYS A 168 -8.65 -4.39 5.42
N LYS A 169 -7.44 -4.69 5.89
CA LYS A 169 -6.53 -5.63 5.22
C LYS A 169 -7.13 -7.05 5.16
N ILE A 170 -7.65 -7.55 6.28
CA ILE A 170 -8.28 -8.87 6.36
C ILE A 170 -9.48 -8.95 5.42
N GLN A 171 -10.37 -7.95 5.47
CA GLN A 171 -11.51 -7.86 4.56
C GLN A 171 -11.07 -7.93 3.09
N SER A 172 -10.03 -7.18 2.70
CA SER A 172 -9.51 -7.24 1.34
C SER A 172 -8.83 -8.58 0.99
N CYS A 173 -8.24 -9.30 1.94
CA CYS A 173 -7.74 -10.66 1.71
C CYS A 173 -8.91 -11.64 1.47
N ASP A 174 -10.01 -11.50 2.19
CA ASP A 174 -11.23 -12.29 1.97
C ASP A 174 -11.83 -11.97 0.59
N ASP A 175 -11.87 -10.68 0.22
CA ASP A 175 -12.32 -10.22 -1.10
C ASP A 175 -11.47 -10.81 -2.24
N ILE A 176 -10.14 -10.85 -2.10
CA ILE A 176 -9.25 -11.50 -3.08
C ILE A 176 -9.58 -12.98 -3.24
N SER A 177 -9.90 -13.66 -2.13
CA SER A 177 -10.21 -15.10 -2.16
C SER A 177 -11.47 -15.40 -2.97
N ASN A 178 -12.41 -14.45 -3.08
CA ASN A 178 -13.58 -14.57 -3.95
C ASN A 178 -13.22 -14.59 -5.45
N TYR A 179 -12.03 -14.12 -5.81
CA TYR A 179 -11.52 -14.16 -7.18
C TYR A 179 -10.66 -15.39 -7.47
N ALA A 180 -10.47 -16.30 -6.51
CA ALA A 180 -9.65 -17.49 -6.70
C ALA A 180 -10.17 -18.40 -7.83
N SER A 181 -11.48 -18.41 -8.10
CA SER A 181 -12.06 -19.19 -9.20
C SER A 181 -11.61 -18.69 -10.58
N LEU A 182 -11.34 -17.38 -10.74
CA LEU A 182 -10.83 -16.83 -12.01
C LEU A 182 -9.52 -17.50 -12.44
N ALA A 183 -8.65 -17.85 -11.50
CA ALA A 183 -7.41 -18.55 -11.78
C ALA A 183 -7.63 -20.00 -12.28
N VAL A 184 -8.73 -20.64 -11.89
CA VAL A 184 -9.07 -22.02 -12.27
C VAL A 184 -9.78 -22.06 -13.63
N ASP A 185 -10.65 -21.07 -13.89
CA ASP A 185 -11.50 -21.03 -15.08
C ASP A 185 -10.75 -20.56 -16.35
N GLN A 186 -9.62 -19.87 -16.21
CA GLN A 186 -8.84 -19.37 -17.34
C GLN A 186 -7.81 -20.41 -17.83
N LEU A 187 -8.19 -21.16 -18.86
CA LEU A 187 -7.23 -21.90 -19.69
C LEU A 187 -6.55 -20.93 -20.67
N ILE A 188 -5.31 -20.55 -20.38
CA ILE A 188 -4.56 -19.62 -21.22
C ILE A 188 -3.68 -20.42 -22.19
N GLU A 189 -4.02 -20.33 -23.47
CA GLU A 189 -3.19 -20.89 -24.55
C GLU A 189 -2.13 -19.86 -24.98
N TYR A 190 -0.90 -20.09 -24.53
CA TYR A 190 0.25 -19.31 -24.97
C TYR A 190 0.93 -19.96 -26.18
N GLU A 191 1.21 -19.18 -27.21
CA GLU A 191 2.26 -19.52 -28.16
C GLU A 191 3.59 -19.24 -27.47
N GLN A 192 4.27 -20.31 -27.03
CA GLN A 192 5.60 -20.15 -26.44
C GLN A 192 6.55 -19.64 -27.51
N VAL A 193 7.14 -18.48 -27.25
CA VAL A 193 8.17 -17.96 -28.12
C VAL A 193 9.47 -18.59 -27.69
N ASP A 194 10.06 -19.38 -28.57
CA ASP A 194 11.36 -19.99 -28.32
C ASP A 194 12.40 -18.89 -28.11
N ALA A 195 12.94 -18.85 -26.89
CA ALA A 195 13.95 -17.89 -26.49
C ALA A 195 15.23 -18.03 -27.34
N GLU A 196 15.60 -19.24 -27.76
CA GLU A 196 16.78 -19.44 -28.60
C GLU A 196 16.59 -18.82 -29.99
N ASN A 197 15.37 -18.87 -30.53
CA ASN A 197 15.04 -18.30 -31.84
C ASN A 197 14.69 -16.79 -31.79
N LEU A 198 14.05 -16.30 -30.73
CA LEU A 198 13.73 -14.88 -30.55
C LEU A 198 14.99 -14.06 -30.20
N LEU A 199 15.91 -14.66 -29.44
CA LEU A 199 17.07 -13.99 -28.84
C LEU A 199 18.38 -14.27 -29.55
N HIS A 200 18.37 -14.94 -30.71
CA HIS A 200 19.62 -15.28 -31.41
C HIS A 200 20.42 -14.00 -31.70
N ASN A 201 21.42 -13.74 -30.86
CA ASN A 201 22.22 -12.51 -30.80
C ASN A 201 21.46 -11.20 -30.56
N LYS A 202 20.23 -11.23 -30.02
CA LYS A 202 19.45 -10.01 -29.73
C LYS A 202 19.40 -9.70 -28.24
N LYS A 203 19.27 -8.42 -27.93
CA LYS A 203 19.08 -7.90 -26.57
C LYS A 203 17.61 -7.65 -26.26
N VAL A 204 17.15 -8.11 -25.11
CA VAL A 204 15.77 -7.92 -24.65
C VAL A 204 15.64 -6.64 -23.86
N VAL A 205 14.69 -5.81 -24.25
CA VAL A 205 14.33 -4.58 -23.54
C VAL A 205 12.90 -4.71 -23.03
N TYR A 206 12.76 -4.87 -21.71
CA TYR A 206 11.47 -4.75 -21.04
C TYR A 206 11.10 -3.28 -20.91
N ILE A 207 9.90 -2.90 -21.32
CA ILE A 207 9.45 -1.51 -21.32
C ILE A 207 8.42 -1.28 -20.21
N ASP A 208 8.62 -0.21 -19.45
CA ASP A 208 7.66 0.30 -18.46
C ASP A 208 6.51 1.11 -19.08
N GLN A 209 5.40 1.26 -18.35
CA GLN A 209 4.27 2.07 -18.78
C GLN A 209 4.64 3.53 -19.05
N ASN A 210 5.44 4.15 -18.17
CA ASN A 210 5.77 5.58 -18.30
C ASN A 210 6.50 5.90 -19.62
N ILE A 211 7.28 4.94 -20.14
CA ILE A 211 7.99 5.03 -21.41
C ILE A 211 7.04 4.86 -22.59
N ILE A 212 6.14 3.87 -22.53
CA ILE A 212 5.14 3.70 -23.59
C ILE A 212 4.24 4.92 -23.69
N SER A 213 3.79 5.49 -22.57
CA SER A 213 2.99 6.72 -22.61
C SER A 213 3.75 7.89 -23.23
N ALA A 214 5.05 8.03 -22.94
CA ALA A 214 5.90 9.00 -23.60
C ALA A 214 6.07 8.71 -25.11
N TYR A 215 6.23 7.46 -25.50
CA TYR A 215 6.33 7.01 -26.89
C TYR A 215 5.06 7.31 -27.70
N CYS A 216 3.87 7.10 -27.09
CA CYS A 216 2.56 7.41 -27.65
C CYS A 216 2.32 8.91 -27.83
N SER A 217 2.95 9.76 -27.00
CA SER A 217 2.79 11.21 -27.06
C SER A 217 3.38 11.80 -28.34
N GLU A 218 2.59 12.61 -29.06
CA GLU A 218 3.07 13.34 -30.25
C GLU A 218 4.18 14.35 -29.94
N LYS A 219 4.29 14.75 -28.67
CA LYS A 219 5.31 15.70 -28.20
C LYS A 219 6.70 15.09 -28.11
N ASN A 220 6.82 13.76 -27.99
CA ASN A 220 8.12 13.08 -27.84
C ASN A 220 8.56 12.34 -29.12
N LYS A 221 8.69 13.10 -30.22
CA LYS A 221 9.15 12.58 -31.52
C LYS A 221 10.55 11.97 -31.43
N LYS A 222 11.41 12.51 -30.56
CA LYS A 222 12.79 12.04 -30.37
C LYS A 222 12.83 10.62 -29.82
N LEU A 223 12.12 10.35 -28.72
CA LEU A 223 12.00 9.00 -28.15
C LEU A 223 11.41 8.02 -29.17
N ARG A 224 10.32 8.42 -29.85
CA ARG A 224 9.68 7.58 -30.87
C ARG A 224 10.64 7.18 -31.98
N SER A 225 11.40 8.15 -32.51
CA SER A 225 12.40 7.88 -33.55
C SER A 225 13.51 6.97 -33.04
N LEU A 226 13.95 7.15 -31.79
CA LEU A 226 15.02 6.36 -31.19
C LEU A 226 14.59 4.90 -30.99
N LEU A 227 13.44 4.66 -30.35
CA LEU A 227 12.91 3.30 -30.14
C LEU A 227 12.62 2.58 -31.46
N ASN A 228 12.04 3.28 -32.45
CA ASN A 228 11.84 2.68 -33.78
C ASN A 228 13.18 2.32 -34.43
N SER A 229 14.19 3.19 -34.35
CA SER A 229 15.51 2.87 -34.93
C SER A 229 16.22 1.70 -34.23
N LEU A 230 16.11 1.59 -32.90
CA LEU A 230 16.63 0.45 -32.15
C LEU A 230 15.90 -0.84 -32.54
N LYS A 231 14.58 -0.78 -32.71
CA LYS A 231 13.79 -1.92 -33.20
C LYS A 231 14.19 -2.33 -34.62
N GLU A 232 14.33 -1.36 -35.52
CA GLU A 232 14.67 -1.57 -36.93
C GLU A 232 16.10 -2.08 -37.14
N SER A 233 17.02 -1.80 -36.21
CA SER A 233 18.38 -2.38 -36.24
C SER A 233 18.37 -3.92 -36.23
N GLY A 234 17.32 -4.52 -35.66
CA GLY A 234 17.21 -5.96 -35.46
C GLY A 234 18.03 -6.50 -34.29
N GLU A 235 18.84 -5.67 -33.62
CA GLU A 235 19.65 -6.06 -32.45
C GLU A 235 18.84 -6.12 -31.16
N TYR A 236 17.70 -5.43 -31.10
CA TYR A 236 16.87 -5.32 -29.90
C TYR A 236 15.48 -5.92 -30.12
N VAL A 237 14.98 -6.60 -29.10
CA VAL A 237 13.59 -7.07 -29.01
C VAL A 237 12.93 -6.41 -27.81
N PHE A 238 11.87 -5.68 -28.07
CA PHE A 238 11.08 -5.03 -27.03
C PHE A 238 9.99 -5.97 -26.53
N VAL A 239 9.82 -6.05 -25.22
CA VAL A 239 8.81 -6.88 -24.56
C VAL A 239 8.09 -6.08 -23.47
N PHE A 240 6.91 -6.55 -23.08
CA PHE A 240 6.10 -5.98 -22.00
C PHE A 240 5.60 -7.11 -21.07
N SER A 241 4.73 -6.83 -20.11
CA SER A 241 3.96 -7.86 -19.38
C SER A 241 2.47 -7.48 -19.36
N PRO A 242 1.55 -8.39 -18.96
CA PRO A 242 0.13 -8.08 -18.85
C PRO A 242 -0.16 -6.84 -17.99
N TYR A 243 0.67 -6.55 -16.99
CA TYR A 243 0.56 -5.37 -16.14
C TYR A 243 0.66 -4.04 -16.92
N LEU A 244 1.45 -4.00 -18.00
CA LEU A 244 1.53 -2.81 -18.86
C LEU A 244 0.23 -2.55 -19.63
N VAL A 245 -0.51 -3.61 -19.97
CA VAL A 245 -1.85 -3.51 -20.56
C VAL A 245 -2.83 -3.02 -19.51
N GLU A 246 -2.74 -3.56 -18.29
CA GLU A 246 -3.57 -3.15 -17.16
C GLU A 246 -3.44 -1.65 -16.85
N ASP A 247 -2.21 -1.13 -16.80
CA ASP A 247 -1.98 0.31 -16.63
C ASP A 247 -2.61 1.13 -17.74
N GLY A 248 -2.46 0.66 -18.98
CA GLY A 248 -3.05 1.30 -20.15
C GLY A 248 -4.58 1.44 -20.03
N ILE A 249 -5.26 0.40 -19.52
CA ILE A 249 -6.72 0.44 -19.29
C ILE A 249 -7.07 1.46 -18.22
N LYS A 250 -6.32 1.49 -17.11
CA LYS A 250 -6.57 2.38 -15.97
C LYS A 250 -6.35 3.85 -16.31
N MET A 251 -5.50 4.17 -17.27
CA MET A 251 -5.20 5.54 -17.67
C MET A 251 -6.38 6.24 -18.34
N ASP A 252 -6.83 5.71 -19.48
CA ASP A 252 -7.91 6.30 -20.27
C ASP A 252 -8.43 5.29 -21.30
N TYR A 253 -9.68 4.85 -21.12
CA TYR A 253 -10.33 3.88 -22.01
C TYR A 253 -10.40 4.35 -23.48
N VAL A 254 -10.51 5.65 -23.73
CA VAL A 254 -10.59 6.22 -25.08
C VAL A 254 -9.23 6.14 -25.79
N TYR A 255 -8.15 6.46 -25.06
CA TYR A 255 -6.80 6.38 -25.63
C TYR A 255 -6.20 4.97 -25.56
N PHE A 256 -6.82 4.05 -24.83
CA PHE A 256 -6.33 2.70 -24.65
C PHE A 256 -6.06 1.98 -25.98
N ASN A 257 -6.97 2.07 -26.95
CA ASN A 257 -6.75 1.45 -28.27
C ASN A 257 -5.53 2.01 -29.02
N LEU A 258 -5.27 3.33 -28.90
CA LEU A 258 -4.09 3.96 -29.48
C LEU A 258 -2.82 3.52 -28.75
N TYR A 259 -2.86 3.49 -27.42
CA TYR A 259 -1.78 2.99 -26.57
C TYR A 259 -1.43 1.55 -26.91
N LEU A 260 -2.42 0.66 -26.98
CA LEU A 260 -2.26 -0.75 -27.35
C LEU A 260 -1.66 -0.92 -28.74
N ALA A 261 -2.14 -0.16 -29.73
CA ALA A 261 -1.60 -0.23 -31.09
C ALA A 261 -0.11 0.13 -31.12
N GLN A 262 0.32 1.08 -30.29
CA GLN A 262 1.73 1.44 -30.14
C GLN A 262 2.54 0.35 -29.40
N VAL A 263 1.99 -0.26 -28.35
CA VAL A 263 2.62 -1.41 -27.66
C VAL A 263 2.86 -2.54 -28.65
N LEU A 264 1.81 -3.01 -29.34
CA LEU A 264 1.91 -4.06 -30.34
C LEU A 264 2.90 -3.71 -31.45
N LYS A 265 2.86 -2.46 -31.92
CA LYS A 265 3.79 -1.99 -32.95
C LYS A 265 5.22 -2.05 -32.45
N LEU A 266 5.53 -1.77 -31.19
CA LEU A 266 6.91 -1.78 -30.69
C LEU A 266 7.39 -3.19 -30.36
N THR A 267 6.54 -4.01 -29.74
CA THR A 267 6.91 -5.32 -29.18
C THR A 267 6.62 -6.51 -30.10
N ASN A 268 5.96 -6.27 -31.24
CA ASN A 268 5.42 -7.34 -32.11
C ASN A 268 4.52 -8.33 -31.35
N GLY A 269 3.85 -7.87 -30.29
CA GLY A 269 2.99 -8.69 -29.44
C GLY A 269 3.73 -9.67 -28.53
N VAL A 270 5.07 -9.60 -28.44
CA VAL A 270 5.85 -10.45 -27.52
C VAL A 270 5.80 -9.84 -26.12
N PHE A 271 5.47 -10.66 -25.12
CA PHE A 271 5.48 -10.26 -23.72
C PHE A 271 6.08 -11.34 -22.83
N ILE A 272 6.43 -10.93 -21.62
CA ILE A 272 6.88 -11.76 -20.52
C ILE A 272 5.68 -12.10 -19.65
N SER A 273 5.46 -13.38 -19.41
CA SER A 273 4.39 -13.88 -18.54
C SER A 273 4.87 -15.04 -17.68
N LYS A 274 4.18 -15.28 -16.57
CA LYS A 274 4.37 -16.46 -15.72
C LYS A 274 3.55 -17.62 -16.29
N VAL A 275 4.23 -18.66 -16.78
CA VAL A 275 3.63 -19.88 -17.35
C VAL A 275 4.17 -21.09 -16.59
N ASN A 276 3.28 -21.88 -15.98
CA ASN A 276 3.65 -23.02 -15.13
C ASN A 276 4.68 -22.64 -14.06
N ASN A 277 4.44 -21.50 -13.39
CA ASN A 277 5.32 -20.84 -12.42
C ASN A 277 6.64 -20.27 -12.93
N GLU A 278 7.00 -20.46 -14.20
CA GLU A 278 8.24 -19.92 -14.76
C GLU A 278 7.99 -18.67 -15.59
N ILE A 279 8.94 -17.72 -15.55
CA ILE A 279 8.90 -16.54 -16.42
C ILE A 279 9.34 -16.92 -17.83
N ARG A 280 8.46 -16.72 -18.81
CA ARG A 280 8.68 -17.07 -20.22
C ARG A 280 8.30 -15.93 -21.17
N TYR A 281 8.93 -15.93 -22.34
CA TYR A 281 8.53 -15.11 -23.47
C TYR A 281 7.40 -15.81 -24.22
N VAL A 282 6.30 -15.10 -24.44
CA VAL A 282 5.08 -15.67 -25.00
C VAL A 282 4.42 -14.70 -25.97
N LYS A 283 3.54 -15.25 -26.78
CA LYS A 283 2.50 -14.56 -27.54
C LYS A 283 1.15 -15.16 -27.22
N GLU A 284 0.13 -14.34 -27.29
CA GLU A 284 -1.25 -14.77 -27.27
C GLU A 284 -2.08 -13.86 -28.17
N GLU A 285 -3.29 -14.29 -28.51
CA GLU A 285 -4.23 -13.45 -29.23
C GLU A 285 -4.55 -12.22 -28.36
N PHE A 286 -4.34 -11.02 -28.91
CA PHE A 286 -4.26 -9.83 -28.09
C PHE A 286 -5.62 -9.40 -27.50
N TYR A 287 -6.73 -9.67 -28.19
CA TYR A 287 -8.06 -9.46 -27.62
C TYR A 287 -8.30 -10.38 -26.42
N THR A 288 -7.82 -11.61 -26.47
CA THR A 288 -7.81 -12.56 -25.34
C THR A 288 -7.01 -12.02 -24.16
N LEU A 289 -5.81 -11.47 -24.39
CA LEU A 289 -5.02 -10.78 -23.33
C LEU A 289 -5.84 -9.66 -22.67
N VAL A 290 -6.42 -8.77 -23.47
CA VAL A 290 -7.16 -7.62 -22.96
C VAL A 290 -8.39 -8.05 -22.14
N ASN A 291 -9.18 -9.00 -22.63
CA ASN A 291 -10.34 -9.51 -21.88
C ASN A 291 -9.91 -10.12 -20.55
N ARG A 292 -8.84 -10.92 -20.57
CA ARG A 292 -8.27 -11.51 -19.35
C ARG A 292 -7.87 -10.43 -18.35
N VAL A 293 -7.14 -9.40 -18.79
CA VAL A 293 -6.78 -8.27 -17.91
C VAL A 293 -8.03 -7.59 -17.35
N ILE A 294 -9.06 -7.35 -18.16
CA ILE A 294 -10.33 -6.75 -17.71
C ILE A 294 -11.01 -7.59 -16.63
N GLU A 295 -11.02 -8.92 -16.78
CA GLU A 295 -11.57 -9.84 -15.77
C GLU A 295 -10.80 -9.77 -14.44
N TRP A 296 -9.48 -9.56 -14.49
CA TRP A 296 -8.62 -9.45 -13.31
C TRP A 296 -8.59 -8.06 -12.65
N LEU A 297 -9.02 -6.99 -13.34
CA LEU A 297 -8.99 -5.62 -12.82
C LEU A 297 -9.61 -5.46 -11.42
N PRO A 298 -10.78 -6.06 -11.10
CA PRO A 298 -11.33 -5.99 -9.75
C PRO A 298 -10.41 -6.61 -8.70
N ALA A 299 -9.84 -7.79 -8.98
CA ALA A 299 -8.92 -8.47 -8.08
C ALA A 299 -7.62 -7.66 -7.88
N THR A 300 -7.05 -7.09 -8.94
CA THR A 300 -5.87 -6.23 -8.83
C THR A 300 -6.17 -4.98 -8.00
N SER A 301 -7.33 -4.34 -8.19
CA SER A 301 -7.75 -3.19 -7.37
C SER A 301 -7.82 -3.53 -5.88
N VAL A 302 -8.27 -4.75 -5.53
CA VAL A 302 -8.23 -5.21 -4.14
C VAL A 302 -6.79 -5.42 -3.65
N ALA A 303 -5.91 -6.01 -4.47
CA ALA A 303 -4.49 -6.19 -4.14
C ALA A 303 -3.75 -4.86 -3.93
N GLU A 304 -4.03 -3.85 -4.75
CA GLU A 304 -3.53 -2.48 -4.58
C GLU A 304 -4.02 -1.88 -3.25
N ASN A 305 -5.29 -2.08 -2.89
CA ASN A 305 -5.80 -1.61 -1.60
C ASN A 305 -5.12 -2.31 -0.42
N ILE A 306 -4.80 -3.62 -0.52
CA ILE A 306 -3.99 -4.31 0.49
C ILE A 306 -2.62 -3.64 0.63
N LYS A 307 -1.96 -3.29 -0.48
CA LYS A 307 -0.69 -2.54 -0.48
C LYS A 307 -0.83 -1.21 0.26
N TYR A 308 -1.90 -0.47 0.00
CA TYR A 308 -2.21 0.78 0.71
C TYR A 308 -2.45 0.59 2.21
N TYR A 309 -3.24 -0.41 2.60
CA TYR A 309 -3.49 -0.71 4.01
C TYR A 309 -2.22 -1.18 4.73
N LYS A 310 -1.35 -1.97 4.08
CA LYS A 310 -0.02 -2.31 4.61
C LYS A 310 0.82 -1.06 4.85
N ALA A 311 0.85 -0.11 3.92
CA ALA A 311 1.56 1.16 4.10
C ALA A 311 1.01 1.99 5.29
N LYS A 312 -0.32 2.03 5.46
CA LYS A 312 -0.97 2.66 6.62
C LYS A 312 -0.63 1.93 7.92
N LEU A 313 -0.72 0.61 7.94
CA LEU A 313 -0.32 -0.21 9.09
C LEU A 313 1.11 0.06 9.49
N ASN A 314 2.06 0.05 8.56
CA ASN A 314 3.46 0.34 8.86
C ASN A 314 3.64 1.72 9.50
N TYR A 315 2.92 2.73 9.00
CA TYR A 315 2.97 4.10 9.53
C TYR A 315 2.48 4.21 10.99
N PHE A 316 1.41 3.49 11.34
CA PHE A 316 0.81 3.55 12.68
C PHE A 316 1.43 2.55 13.66
N ALA A 317 1.73 1.33 13.20
CA ALA A 317 2.30 0.26 14.03
C ALA A 317 3.77 0.48 14.37
N TYR A 318 4.52 1.14 13.47
CA TYR A 318 5.96 1.32 13.64
C TYR A 318 6.37 2.80 13.51
N PRO A 319 6.01 3.67 14.47
CA PRO A 319 6.33 5.09 14.42
C PRO A 319 7.84 5.39 14.25
N PHE A 320 8.69 4.53 14.79
CA PHE A 320 10.16 4.64 14.73
C PHE A 320 10.75 4.38 13.33
N VAL A 321 9.99 3.80 12.38
CA VAL A 321 10.36 3.69 10.96
C VAL A 321 9.51 4.61 10.07
N ARG A 322 8.92 5.68 10.61
CA ARG A 322 8.34 6.74 9.77
C ARG A 322 9.42 7.45 8.96
N LYS A 323 9.03 8.05 7.85
CA LYS A 323 9.96 8.63 6.86
C LYS A 323 10.82 9.78 7.36
N ASP A 324 10.35 10.49 8.36
CA ASP A 324 11.03 11.58 9.05
C ASP A 324 11.97 11.08 10.16
N SER A 325 11.99 9.77 10.43
CA SER A 325 12.91 9.19 11.40
C SER A 325 14.36 9.19 10.90
N ARG A 326 15.29 9.33 11.86
CA ARG A 326 16.73 9.29 11.58
C ARG A 326 17.17 7.94 11.01
N ILE A 327 16.52 6.85 11.40
CA ILE A 327 16.89 5.51 10.92
C ILE A 327 16.49 5.31 9.46
N VAL A 328 15.31 5.78 9.07
CA VAL A 328 14.87 5.74 7.67
C VAL A 328 15.71 6.66 6.79
N SER A 329 16.15 7.82 7.29
CA SER A 329 17.12 8.65 6.57
C SER A 329 18.38 7.85 6.23
N LYS A 330 18.99 7.17 7.22
CA LYS A 330 20.18 6.33 6.98
C LYS A 330 19.94 5.21 5.98
N ILE A 331 18.80 4.52 6.09
CA ILE A 331 18.41 3.45 5.15
C ILE A 331 18.27 4.00 3.72
N ASN A 332 17.74 5.21 3.56
CA ASN A 332 17.54 5.83 2.25
C ASN A 332 18.80 6.48 1.66
N ASP A 333 19.78 6.82 2.49
CA ASP A 333 21.07 7.36 2.05
C ASP A 333 21.88 6.28 1.34
N ASP A 334 22.07 5.12 1.98
CA ASP A 334 22.68 3.93 1.38
C ASP A 334 22.20 2.66 2.10
N ILE A 335 21.37 1.87 1.41
CA ILE A 335 20.79 0.65 1.95
C ILE A 335 21.81 -0.48 2.10
N SER A 336 22.80 -0.55 1.22
CA SER A 336 23.85 -1.58 1.27
C SER A 336 24.74 -1.33 2.47
N ASP A 337 25.20 -0.10 2.66
CA ASP A 337 25.99 0.29 3.83
C ASP A 337 25.19 0.10 5.14
N PHE A 338 23.89 0.39 5.13
CA PHE A 338 23.02 0.14 6.27
C PHE A 338 23.02 -1.34 6.68
N PHE A 339 22.84 -2.28 5.73
CA PHE A 339 22.84 -3.71 6.04
C PHE A 339 24.25 -4.25 6.36
N MET A 340 25.31 -3.72 5.76
CA MET A 340 26.67 -4.06 6.17
C MET A 340 26.93 -3.70 7.64
N ALA A 341 26.36 -2.59 8.11
CA ALA A 341 26.45 -2.12 9.49
C ALA A 341 25.31 -2.62 10.40
N ILE A 342 24.53 -3.63 9.99
CA ILE A 342 23.29 -4.03 10.68
C ILE A 342 23.50 -4.42 12.15
N ASP A 343 24.64 -5.00 12.50
CA ASP A 343 24.98 -5.36 13.88
C ASP A 343 24.97 -4.16 14.84
N SER A 344 25.29 -2.96 14.34
CA SER A 344 25.25 -1.73 15.14
C SER A 344 23.83 -1.39 15.63
N THR A 345 22.80 -1.90 14.95
CA THR A 345 21.39 -1.66 15.28
C THR A 345 20.92 -2.46 16.51
N LYS A 346 21.70 -3.44 16.99
CA LYS A 346 21.45 -4.15 18.26
C LYS A 346 21.47 -3.22 19.47
N ASN A 347 22.17 -2.09 19.37
CA ASN A 347 22.24 -1.07 20.43
C ASN A 347 21.12 -0.01 20.33
N ILE A 348 20.26 -0.07 19.31
CA ILE A 348 19.15 0.86 19.12
C ILE A 348 17.91 0.23 19.73
N MET A 349 17.52 0.66 20.93
CA MET A 349 16.33 0.16 21.59
C MET A 349 15.07 0.83 21.04
N ILE A 350 14.05 0.01 20.75
CA ILE A 350 12.70 0.46 20.46
C ILE A 350 11.87 0.26 21.74
N ASN A 351 11.64 1.36 22.46
CA ASN A 351 10.97 1.32 23.76
C ASN A 351 9.56 0.72 23.68
N ASP A 352 8.82 1.02 22.60
CA ASP A 352 7.42 0.62 22.44
C ASP A 352 7.22 -0.90 22.39
N ILE A 353 8.22 -1.66 21.95
CA ILE A 353 8.17 -3.12 21.82
C ILE A 353 9.22 -3.83 22.69
N ASN A 354 9.96 -3.08 23.53
CA ASN A 354 11.02 -3.57 24.38
C ASN A 354 12.00 -4.53 23.66
N ALA A 355 12.42 -4.16 22.46
CA ALA A 355 13.31 -4.95 21.61
C ALA A 355 14.33 -4.05 20.92
N SER A 356 15.46 -4.62 20.48
CA SER A 356 16.39 -3.87 19.64
C SER A 356 15.84 -3.70 18.22
N PHE A 357 16.34 -2.71 17.49
CA PHE A 357 15.98 -2.53 16.08
C PHE A 357 16.39 -3.74 15.23
N PHE A 358 17.50 -4.39 15.58
CA PHE A 358 17.92 -5.65 14.96
C PHE A 358 16.85 -6.75 15.12
N ASP A 359 16.37 -6.95 16.35
CA ASP A 359 15.34 -7.98 16.65
C ASP A 359 14.03 -7.68 15.92
N PHE A 360 13.66 -6.39 15.82
CA PHE A 360 12.53 -5.96 15.02
C PHE A 360 12.68 -6.36 13.55
N LEU A 361 13.81 -6.02 12.92
CA LEU A 361 14.04 -6.38 11.51
C LEU A 361 14.04 -7.89 11.28
N GLN A 362 14.63 -8.65 12.21
CA GLN A 362 14.64 -10.10 12.13
C GLN A 362 13.23 -10.68 12.24
N SER A 363 12.42 -10.19 13.19
CA SER A 363 11.03 -10.60 13.35
C SER A 363 10.19 -10.26 12.12
N VAL A 364 10.37 -9.07 11.54
CA VAL A 364 9.69 -8.66 10.32
C VAL A 364 10.01 -9.59 9.16
N LEU A 365 11.29 -9.89 8.92
CA LEU A 365 11.69 -10.81 7.85
C LEU A 365 11.11 -12.21 8.03
N LEU A 366 11.19 -12.76 9.25
CA LEU A 366 10.62 -14.07 9.58
C LEU A 366 9.10 -14.13 9.33
N ASN A 367 8.38 -13.01 9.49
CA ASN A 367 6.95 -12.94 9.19
C ASN A 367 6.64 -12.80 7.69
N ILE A 368 7.60 -12.34 6.89
CA ILE A 368 7.45 -12.20 5.43
C ILE A 368 7.81 -13.50 4.72
N THR A 369 8.91 -14.13 5.10
CA THR A 369 9.48 -15.27 4.38
C THR A 369 10.44 -16.10 5.24
N ASN A 370 10.65 -17.35 4.82
CA ASN A 370 11.69 -18.24 5.32
C ASN A 370 12.80 -18.50 4.28
N GLN A 371 12.78 -17.82 3.13
CA GLN A 371 13.71 -18.03 2.01
C GLN A 371 15.05 -17.29 2.18
N PHE A 372 15.06 -16.20 2.95
CA PHE A 372 16.27 -15.41 3.25
C PHE A 372 16.15 -14.72 4.61
N ASP A 373 17.27 -14.29 5.17
CA ASP A 373 17.35 -13.63 6.47
C ASP A 373 18.21 -12.34 6.46
N LEU A 374 18.49 -11.79 7.64
CA LEU A 374 19.32 -10.58 7.76
C LEU A 374 20.80 -10.80 7.41
N GLU A 375 21.31 -12.02 7.56
CA GLU A 375 22.70 -12.31 7.17
C GLU A 375 22.82 -12.33 5.65
N ASP A 376 21.81 -12.80 4.91
CA ASP A 376 21.75 -12.67 3.44
C ASP A 376 21.75 -11.19 3.01
N MET A 377 20.94 -10.36 3.67
CA MET A 377 20.88 -8.92 3.41
C MET A 377 22.21 -8.23 3.69
N LYS A 378 22.87 -8.60 4.80
CA LYS A 378 24.20 -8.11 5.19
C LYS A 378 25.30 -8.58 4.23
N ALA A 379 25.22 -9.83 3.77
CA ALA A 379 26.13 -10.38 2.78
C ALA A 379 25.93 -9.77 1.38
N GLY A 380 24.81 -9.08 1.17
CA GLY A 380 24.44 -8.50 -0.11
C GLY A 380 24.09 -9.56 -1.16
N ARG A 381 23.67 -10.76 -0.74
CA ARG A 381 23.37 -11.88 -1.63
C ARG A 381 22.33 -12.81 -1.05
N ILE A 382 21.31 -13.13 -1.85
CA ILE A 382 20.31 -14.17 -1.59
C ILE A 382 20.50 -15.30 -2.61
N SER A 383 20.56 -16.55 -2.14
CA SER A 383 20.65 -17.71 -3.04
C SER A 383 19.29 -18.02 -3.65
N VAL A 384 19.27 -18.32 -4.95
CA VAL A 384 18.04 -18.62 -5.69
C VAL A 384 18.26 -19.88 -6.52
N ASP A 385 17.41 -20.88 -6.33
CA ASP A 385 17.58 -22.20 -6.95
C ASP A 385 16.79 -22.35 -8.26
N LYS A 386 15.63 -21.68 -8.39
CA LYS A 386 14.74 -21.79 -9.56
C LYS A 386 14.17 -20.44 -10.01
N ASP A 387 13.78 -20.36 -11.28
CA ASP A 387 13.20 -19.13 -11.89
C ASP A 387 11.96 -18.61 -11.13
N PHE A 388 11.11 -19.49 -10.61
CA PHE A 388 9.91 -19.06 -9.88
C PHE A 388 10.25 -18.43 -8.52
N ASP A 389 11.40 -18.79 -7.94
CA ASP A 389 11.87 -18.24 -6.68
C ASP A 389 12.27 -16.76 -6.87
N TYR A 390 12.77 -16.35 -8.05
CA TYR A 390 13.07 -14.94 -8.31
C TYR A 390 11.83 -14.04 -8.16
N VAL A 391 10.70 -14.45 -8.73
CA VAL A 391 9.45 -13.68 -8.66
C VAL A 391 9.03 -13.50 -7.20
N GLU A 392 8.97 -14.61 -6.45
CA GLU A 392 8.56 -14.56 -5.06
C GLU A 392 9.55 -13.75 -4.20
N ILE A 393 10.86 -13.99 -4.34
CA ILE A 393 11.88 -13.27 -3.57
C ILE A 393 11.87 -11.77 -3.89
N ILE A 394 11.67 -11.36 -5.15
CA ILE A 394 11.51 -9.94 -5.52
C ILE A 394 10.32 -9.32 -4.79
N GLU A 395 9.18 -10.02 -4.73
CA GLU A 395 7.99 -9.56 -4.01
C GLU A 395 8.22 -9.49 -2.50
N ARG A 396 8.87 -10.50 -1.89
CA ARG A 396 9.20 -10.54 -0.45
C ARG A 396 10.20 -9.48 -0.04
N VAL A 397 11.27 -9.28 -0.80
CA VAL A 397 12.23 -8.20 -0.55
C VAL A 397 11.50 -6.85 -0.70
N SER A 398 10.66 -6.68 -1.72
CA SER A 398 9.88 -5.45 -1.88
C SER A 398 8.95 -5.17 -0.69
N GLU A 399 8.29 -6.20 -0.13
CA GLU A 399 7.47 -6.10 1.07
C GLU A 399 8.30 -5.68 2.29
N PHE A 400 9.49 -6.26 2.47
CA PHE A 400 10.39 -5.87 3.55
C PHE A 400 10.87 -4.43 3.43
N LEU A 401 11.26 -4.01 2.22
CA LEU A 401 11.67 -2.64 1.91
C LEU A 401 10.55 -1.62 2.21
N ASP A 402 9.28 -2.02 2.06
CA ASP A 402 8.14 -1.17 2.40
C ASP A 402 7.96 -0.98 3.90
N ILE A 403 8.24 -2.01 4.70
CA ILE A 403 8.15 -1.93 6.17
C ILE A 403 9.24 -1.01 6.73
N ILE A 404 10.46 -1.09 6.20
CA ILE A 404 11.57 -0.21 6.61
C ILE A 404 11.56 1.16 5.91
N ASN A 405 10.53 1.45 5.09
CA ASN A 405 10.36 2.70 4.35
C ASN A 405 11.53 3.09 3.42
N TYR A 406 12.17 2.12 2.78
CA TYR A 406 13.19 2.39 1.76
C TYR A 406 12.56 2.82 0.42
N LYS A 407 12.80 4.07 0.01
CA LYS A 407 12.35 4.68 -1.26
C LYS A 407 10.86 4.47 -1.57
N THR A 408 10.01 4.39 -0.54
CA THR A 408 8.55 4.22 -0.68
C THR A 408 7.85 5.53 -1.07
N GLU A 409 6.54 5.49 -1.30
CA GLU A 409 5.67 6.67 -1.45
C GLU A 409 5.20 7.24 -0.11
N ARG A 410 4.83 8.53 -0.02
CA ARG A 410 4.32 9.08 1.25
C ARG A 410 2.93 8.51 1.52
N VAL A 411 2.62 8.17 2.77
CA VAL A 411 1.34 7.54 3.17
C VAL A 411 0.10 8.34 2.75
N ARG A 412 0.22 9.67 2.63
CA ARG A 412 -0.85 10.55 2.12
C ARG A 412 -1.09 10.45 0.61
N ASP A 413 -0.12 9.97 -0.16
CA ASP A 413 -0.17 9.89 -1.62
C ASP A 413 -0.79 8.54 -2.06
N LYS A 414 -2.05 8.29 -1.65
CA LYS A 414 -2.77 7.01 -1.87
C LYS A 414 -2.59 6.46 -3.28
N LYS A 415 -2.83 7.29 -4.32
CA LYS A 415 -2.73 6.88 -5.73
C LYS A 415 -1.35 6.32 -6.09
N LYS A 416 -0.27 6.92 -5.58
CA LYS A 416 1.09 6.44 -5.87
C LYS A 416 1.38 5.13 -5.15
N ILE A 417 0.86 4.95 -3.94
CA ILE A 417 0.98 3.68 -3.20
C ILE A 417 0.25 2.55 -3.93
N LEU A 418 -0.96 2.81 -4.44
CA LEU A 418 -1.68 1.83 -5.26
C LEU A 418 -0.85 1.45 -6.50
N SER A 419 -0.35 2.43 -7.24
CA SER A 419 0.53 2.22 -8.41
C SER A 419 1.80 1.41 -8.08
N SER A 420 2.37 1.59 -6.88
CA SER A 420 3.59 0.86 -6.46
C SER A 420 3.39 -0.65 -6.32
N TYR A 421 2.14 -1.14 -6.30
CA TYR A 421 1.88 -2.57 -6.46
C TYR A 421 2.33 -3.07 -7.84
N GLN A 422 2.02 -2.32 -8.90
CA GLN A 422 2.33 -2.68 -10.28
C GLN A 422 3.83 -2.54 -10.56
N ASP A 423 4.50 -1.55 -9.96
CA ASP A 423 5.96 -1.41 -10.00
C ASP A 423 6.69 -2.70 -9.58
N VAL A 424 6.22 -3.36 -8.51
CA VAL A 424 6.76 -4.64 -8.05
C VAL A 424 6.53 -5.74 -9.09
N GLN A 425 5.37 -5.74 -9.74
CA GLN A 425 5.05 -6.70 -10.80
C GLN A 425 5.94 -6.48 -12.04
N HIS A 426 6.20 -5.23 -12.42
CA HIS A 426 7.16 -4.93 -13.48
C HIS A 426 8.57 -5.43 -13.13
N LEU A 427 9.07 -5.18 -11.90
CA LEU A 427 10.35 -5.72 -11.44
C LEU A 427 10.40 -7.24 -11.50
N ALA A 428 9.34 -7.90 -11.04
CA ALA A 428 9.24 -9.36 -10.99
C ALA A 428 9.15 -10.02 -12.37
N HIS A 429 8.83 -9.28 -13.43
CA HIS A 429 8.82 -9.78 -14.80
C HIS A 429 10.08 -9.35 -15.59
N ALA A 430 10.63 -8.17 -15.30
CA ALA A 430 11.75 -7.62 -16.04
C ALA A 430 13.09 -8.31 -15.76
N TRP A 431 13.24 -9.08 -14.67
CA TRP A 431 14.52 -9.67 -14.25
C TRP A 431 15.14 -10.64 -15.29
N LYS A 432 14.34 -11.17 -16.22
CA LYS A 432 14.80 -12.07 -17.28
C LYS A 432 15.27 -11.32 -18.54
N ALA A 433 15.03 -10.02 -18.64
CA ALA A 433 15.46 -9.17 -19.76
C ALA A 433 16.91 -8.71 -19.60
N ASP A 434 17.56 -8.30 -20.70
CA ASP A 434 18.86 -7.63 -20.62
C ASP A 434 18.74 -6.22 -20.04
N TYR A 435 17.66 -5.53 -20.38
CA TYR A 435 17.40 -4.14 -20.00
C TYR A 435 15.98 -3.94 -19.50
N PHE A 436 15.84 -3.14 -18.44
CA PHE A 436 14.56 -2.59 -17.99
C PHE A 436 14.55 -1.08 -18.23
N LEU A 437 13.75 -0.65 -19.21
CA LEU A 437 13.61 0.72 -19.63
C LEU A 437 12.50 1.43 -18.84
N THR A 438 12.88 2.33 -17.93
CA THR A 438 11.96 3.15 -17.10
C THR A 438 12.59 4.50 -16.77
N ASN A 439 11.76 5.52 -16.57
CA ASN A 439 12.20 6.83 -16.05
C ASN A 439 11.91 7.00 -14.54
N ASP A 440 11.40 5.97 -13.86
CA ASP A 440 11.09 6.05 -12.42
C ASP A 440 12.34 5.84 -11.56
N ASP A 441 12.82 6.92 -10.94
CA ASP A 441 14.02 6.89 -10.09
C ASP A 441 13.88 5.98 -8.87
N ARG A 442 12.69 5.91 -8.24
CA ARG A 442 12.48 5.08 -7.05
C ARG A 442 12.46 3.61 -7.44
N LEU A 443 11.83 3.29 -8.57
CA LEU A 443 11.83 1.94 -9.12
C LEU A 443 13.24 1.48 -9.45
N ILE A 444 14.07 2.35 -10.03
CA ILE A 444 15.47 2.05 -10.34
C ILE A 444 16.29 1.83 -9.07
N GLU A 445 16.16 2.67 -8.05
CA GLU A 445 16.90 2.51 -6.79
C GLU A 445 16.50 1.23 -6.04
N ARG A 446 15.20 0.93 -5.98
CA ARG A 446 14.68 -0.29 -5.33
C ARG A 446 15.03 -1.54 -6.12
N GLY A 447 14.74 -1.52 -7.42
CA GLY A 447 15.02 -2.61 -8.34
C GLY A 447 16.52 -2.90 -8.45
N GLY A 448 17.36 -1.87 -8.49
CA GLY A 448 18.81 -2.00 -8.51
C GLY A 448 19.34 -2.72 -7.26
N TYR A 449 18.85 -2.35 -6.07
CA TYR A 449 19.19 -3.05 -4.84
C TYR A 449 18.73 -4.51 -4.88
N ILE A 450 17.45 -4.78 -5.22
CA ILE A 450 16.90 -6.13 -5.29
C ILE A 450 17.67 -7.01 -6.29
N TYR A 451 17.92 -6.49 -7.49
CA TYR A 451 18.65 -7.23 -8.53
C TYR A 451 20.10 -7.50 -8.13
N SER A 452 20.74 -6.60 -7.38
CA SER A 452 22.08 -6.83 -6.83
C SER A 452 22.10 -7.99 -5.84
N LEU A 453 21.13 -8.07 -4.92
CA LEU A 453 21.00 -9.18 -3.97
C LEU A 453 20.84 -10.53 -4.67
N LEU A 454 20.09 -10.55 -5.77
CA LEU A 454 19.76 -11.77 -6.50
C LEU A 454 20.78 -12.11 -7.61
N GLY A 455 21.79 -11.26 -7.83
CA GLY A 455 22.73 -11.43 -8.93
C GLY A 455 22.10 -11.32 -10.33
N VAL A 456 20.95 -10.65 -10.44
CA VAL A 456 20.23 -10.43 -11.69
C VAL A 456 21.04 -9.49 -12.59
N LYS A 457 21.19 -9.86 -13.86
CA LYS A 457 22.03 -9.13 -14.83
C LYS A 457 21.30 -8.01 -15.57
N THR A 458 19.98 -7.91 -15.43
CA THR A 458 19.16 -6.87 -16.05
C THR A 458 19.64 -5.49 -15.63
N LYS A 459 19.89 -4.61 -16.61
CA LYS A 459 20.30 -3.23 -16.36
C LYS A 459 19.12 -2.28 -16.51
N PHE A 460 18.95 -1.39 -15.53
CA PHE A 460 18.02 -0.28 -15.66
C PHE A 460 18.59 0.75 -16.63
N ILE A 461 17.74 1.24 -17.55
CA ILE A 461 18.09 2.27 -18.52
C ILE A 461 16.97 3.31 -18.53
N LYS A 462 17.34 4.59 -18.56
CA LYS A 462 16.41 5.71 -18.75
C LYS A 462 16.28 6.09 -20.22
N GLU A 463 15.23 6.81 -20.56
CA GLU A 463 15.03 7.34 -21.92
C GLU A 463 16.27 8.08 -22.45
N LYS A 464 16.95 8.86 -21.60
CA LYS A 464 18.13 9.64 -21.98
C LYS A 464 19.36 8.79 -22.34
N GLU A 465 19.44 7.56 -21.82
CA GLU A 465 20.55 6.61 -21.99
C GLU A 465 20.33 5.68 -23.19
N LEU A 466 19.13 5.68 -23.79
CA LEU A 466 18.84 4.89 -25.00
C LEU A 466 19.74 5.26 -26.18
N ALA A 467 20.29 6.47 -26.21
CA ALA A 467 21.21 6.88 -27.26
C ALA A 467 22.53 6.10 -27.21
N ASP A 468 22.92 5.61 -26.02
CA ASP A 468 24.15 4.84 -25.79
C ASP A 468 24.01 3.37 -26.22
N LEU A 469 22.78 2.95 -26.58
CA LEU A 469 22.48 1.62 -27.11
C LEU A 469 22.58 1.55 -28.65
N LYS A 470 22.77 2.68 -29.33
CA LYS A 470 23.10 2.74 -30.76
C LYS A 470 24.59 2.59 -30.97
#